data_AF-A0A8D9P2Z1-F1
#
_entry.id   AF-A0A8D9P2Z1-F1
#
_cell.length_a   1.000
_cell.length_b   1.000
_cell.length_c   1.000
_cell.angle_alpha   90.00
_cell.angle_beta   90.00
_cell.angle_gamma   90.00
#
_symmetry.space_group_name_H-M   'P 1'
#
loop_
_entity.id
_entity.type
_entity.pdbx_description
1 polymer ?
#
loop_
_entity_poly.entity_id
_entity_poly.type
_entity_poly.pdbx_seq_one_letter_code
_entity_poly.pdbx_strand_id
1 'polypeptide(L)'
;MIQYFWQIIYAHTIAYFVAGVFALLVMNYRDLFATDVISSFMKPVDEPIVVLGPVLQIFRGILLALVLLPLRKVFFEEKNGLMKLGVIILGLSLLSTIGPTMGSFEGYIYTKIPYMYQMLGYPEAILYVLLFIGILHVSIKYAHRRIITLLSILIMALICFLGIMSFVMA
;
A
#
# COMPACT_ATOMS: atom_id res chain seq x y z
N MET A 1 16.64 5.15 -14.89
CA MET A 1 15.20 4.92 -15.12
C MET A 1 14.75 3.59 -14.51
N ILE A 2 15.36 2.45 -14.87
CA ILE A 2 15.04 1.13 -14.30
C ILE A 2 15.11 1.13 -12.76
N GLN A 3 16.17 1.70 -12.19
CA GLN A 3 16.32 1.80 -10.73
C GLN A 3 15.16 2.54 -10.07
N TYR A 4 14.76 3.69 -10.61
CA TYR A 4 13.64 4.47 -10.09
C TYR A 4 12.33 3.67 -10.05
N PHE A 5 12.01 2.97 -11.14
CA PHE A 5 10.83 2.10 -11.19
C PHE A 5 10.92 1.01 -10.13
N TRP A 6 12.05 0.30 -10.08
CA TRP A 6 12.26 -0.76 -9.11
C TRP A 6 12.06 -0.26 -7.68
N GLN A 7 12.67 0.89 -7.32
CA GLN A 7 12.58 1.51 -6.00
C GLN A 7 11.14 1.78 -5.57
N ILE A 8 10.31 2.31 -6.46
CA ILE A 8 8.91 2.57 -6.16
C ILE A 8 8.12 1.27 -6.05
N ILE A 9 8.32 0.33 -6.99
CA ILE A 9 7.58 -0.93 -7.04
C ILE A 9 7.79 -1.70 -5.74
N TYR A 10 9.03 -1.98 -5.36
CA TYR A 10 9.26 -2.79 -4.16
C TYR A 10 8.92 -2.04 -2.89
N ALA A 11 9.17 -0.72 -2.81
CA ALA A 11 8.79 0.05 -1.62
C ALA A 11 7.27 0.02 -1.41
N HIS A 12 6.50 0.17 -2.50
CA HIS A 12 5.05 0.06 -2.47
C HIS A 12 4.59 -1.33 -2.07
N THR A 13 5.06 -2.37 -2.76
CA THR A 13 4.61 -3.74 -2.51
C THR A 13 4.95 -4.21 -1.10
N ILE A 14 6.14 -3.92 -0.59
CA ILE A 14 6.54 -4.27 0.78
C ILE A 14 5.68 -3.49 1.80
N ALA A 15 5.53 -2.18 1.63
CA ALA A 15 4.73 -1.37 2.54
C ALA A 15 3.27 -1.83 2.58
N TYR A 16 2.69 -2.14 1.41
CA TYR A 16 1.32 -2.64 1.31
C TYR A 16 1.17 -4.02 1.95
N PHE A 17 2.09 -4.94 1.68
CA PHE A 17 2.06 -6.28 2.27
C PHE A 17 2.11 -6.21 3.80
N VAL A 18 3.04 -5.43 4.36
CA VAL A 18 3.18 -5.28 5.81
C VAL A 18 1.95 -4.61 6.43
N ALA A 19 1.41 -3.57 5.80
CA ALA A 19 0.20 -2.90 6.27
C ALA A 19 -1.02 -3.86 6.24
N GLY A 20 -1.18 -4.65 5.18
CA GLY A 20 -2.26 -5.63 5.08
C GLY A 20 -2.14 -6.76 6.11
N VAL A 21 -0.93 -7.27 6.36
CA VAL A 21 -0.68 -8.23 7.45
C VAL A 21 -1.02 -7.61 8.80
N PHE A 22 -0.63 -6.36 9.03
CA PHE A 22 -1.00 -5.63 10.24
C PHE A 22 -2.52 -5.50 10.39
N ALA A 23 -3.24 -5.14 9.32
CA ALA A 23 -4.69 -5.01 9.36
C ALA A 23 -5.40 -6.36 9.63
N LEU A 24 -4.91 -7.45 9.03
CA LEU A 24 -5.43 -8.80 9.28
C LEU A 24 -5.22 -9.23 10.74
N LEU A 25 -4.02 -9.03 11.29
CA LEU A 25 -3.65 -9.57 12.60
C LEU A 25 -4.05 -8.67 13.78
N VAL A 26 -4.02 -7.35 13.60
CA VAL A 26 -4.23 -6.38 14.69
C VAL A 26 -5.62 -5.75 14.64
N MET A 27 -6.17 -5.55 13.44
CA MET A 27 -7.43 -4.83 13.24
C MET A 27 -8.60 -5.76 12.90
N ASN A 28 -8.35 -7.07 12.89
CA ASN A 28 -9.34 -8.12 12.66
C ASN A 28 -10.15 -7.95 11.38
N TYR A 29 -9.45 -7.67 10.27
CA TYR A 29 -10.09 -7.46 8.96
C TYR A 29 -10.92 -8.64 8.47
N ARG A 30 -10.61 -9.87 8.92
CA ARG A 30 -11.42 -11.05 8.59
C ARG A 30 -12.87 -10.88 9.05
N ASP A 31 -13.07 -10.52 10.32
CA ASP A 31 -14.43 -10.34 10.86
C ASP A 31 -15.06 -9.05 10.33
N LEU A 32 -14.26 -7.98 10.18
CA LEU A 32 -14.76 -6.71 9.63
C LEU A 32 -15.35 -6.90 8.22
N PHE A 33 -14.67 -7.64 7.35
CA PHE A 33 -15.10 -7.86 5.97
C PHE A 33 -16.32 -8.80 5.89
N ALA A 34 -16.60 -9.56 6.95
CA ALA A 34 -17.78 -10.40 7.07
C ALA A 34 -19.01 -9.66 7.61
N THR A 35 -18.87 -8.41 8.07
CA THR A 35 -20.03 -7.62 8.56
C THR A 35 -20.99 -7.26 7.42
N ASP A 36 -22.29 -7.14 7.72
CA ASP A 36 -23.35 -6.91 6.72
C ASP A 36 -23.06 -5.71 5.80
N VAL A 37 -22.56 -4.60 6.36
CA VAL A 37 -22.31 -3.39 5.59
C VAL A 37 -21.05 -3.52 4.73
N ILE A 38 -19.96 -4.08 5.29
CA ILE A 38 -18.68 -4.15 4.57
C ILE A 38 -18.69 -5.25 3.51
N SER A 39 -19.29 -6.41 3.80
CA SER A 39 -19.44 -7.52 2.87
C SER A 39 -20.27 -7.17 1.62
N SER A 40 -21.10 -6.12 1.70
CA SER A 40 -21.86 -5.62 0.54
C SER A 40 -20.97 -5.02 -0.56
N PHE A 41 -19.72 -4.66 -0.27
CA PHE A 41 -18.80 -4.08 -1.24
C PHE A 41 -17.36 -4.64 -1.19
N MET A 42 -16.93 -5.28 -0.10
CA MET A 42 -15.63 -5.96 0.01
C MET A 42 -15.77 -7.47 -0.18
N LYS A 43 -14.79 -8.05 -0.87
CA LYS A 43 -14.61 -9.50 -0.98
C LYS A 43 -14.06 -10.09 0.32
N PRO A 44 -14.42 -11.33 0.70
CA PRO A 44 -13.80 -12.03 1.82
C PRO A 44 -12.28 -12.10 1.69
N VAL A 45 -11.56 -12.01 2.81
CA VAL A 45 -10.08 -11.97 2.84
C VAL A 45 -9.42 -13.26 2.35
N ASP A 46 -10.18 -14.36 2.37
CA ASP A 46 -9.81 -15.70 1.92
C ASP A 46 -10.22 -15.98 0.46
N GLU A 47 -10.91 -15.06 -0.21
CA GLU A 47 -11.21 -15.24 -1.63
C GLU A 47 -9.90 -15.28 -2.45
N PRO A 48 -9.72 -16.23 -3.41
CA PRO A 48 -8.44 -16.45 -4.07
C PRO A 48 -7.78 -15.18 -4.63
N ILE A 49 -8.56 -14.31 -5.27
CA ILE A 49 -8.03 -13.06 -5.84
C ILE A 49 -7.55 -12.06 -4.77
N VAL A 50 -8.18 -12.06 -3.59
CA VAL A 50 -7.81 -11.19 -2.46
C VAL A 50 -6.52 -11.70 -1.82
N VAL A 51 -6.41 -13.02 -1.67
CA VAL A 51 -5.20 -13.70 -1.20
C VAL A 51 -4.01 -13.49 -2.15
N LEU A 52 -4.25 -13.45 -3.46
CA LEU A 52 -3.26 -13.09 -4.47
C LEU A 52 -2.89 -11.58 -4.45
N GLY A 53 -3.64 -10.78 -3.69
CA GLY A 53 -3.50 -9.33 -3.58
C GLY A 53 -2.07 -8.80 -3.45
N PRO A 54 -1.18 -9.38 -2.62
CA PRO A 54 0.22 -8.95 -2.51
C PRO A 54 1.01 -9.03 -3.83
N VAL A 55 0.79 -10.07 -4.64
CA VAL A 55 1.40 -10.21 -5.97
C VAL A 55 0.87 -9.13 -6.91
N LEU A 56 -0.44 -8.90 -6.87
CA LEU A 56 -1.09 -7.92 -7.73
C LEU A 56 -0.66 -6.48 -7.43
N GLN A 57 -0.16 -6.19 -6.22
CA GLN A 57 0.38 -4.86 -5.90
C GLN A 57 1.62 -4.48 -6.72
N ILE A 58 2.33 -5.44 -7.33
CA ILE A 58 3.43 -5.12 -8.25
C ILE A 58 2.93 -4.24 -9.41
N PHE A 59 1.76 -4.57 -9.96
CA PHE A 59 1.15 -3.78 -11.04
C PHE A 59 0.78 -2.38 -10.58
N ARG A 60 0.25 -2.25 -9.35
CA ARG A 60 -0.04 -0.95 -8.75
C ARG A 60 1.24 -0.14 -8.48
N GLY A 61 2.33 -0.81 -8.09
CA GLY A 61 3.64 -0.20 -7.95
C GLY A 61 4.18 0.37 -9.27
N ILE A 62 3.98 -0.33 -10.38
CA ILE A 62 4.33 0.16 -11.72
C ILE A 62 3.51 1.41 -12.06
N LEU A 63 2.19 1.39 -11.80
CA LEU A 63 1.33 2.55 -12.00
C LEU A 63 1.78 3.76 -11.17
N LEU A 64 2.11 3.55 -9.90
CA LEU A 64 2.65 4.61 -9.04
C LEU A 64 3.97 5.16 -9.58
N ALA A 65 4.87 4.32 -10.07
CA ALA A 65 6.12 4.76 -10.68
C ALA A 65 5.87 5.64 -11.91
N LEU A 66 4.88 5.29 -12.75
CA LEU A 66 4.49 6.09 -13.92
C LEU A 66 3.91 7.45 -13.51
N VAL A 67 2.97 7.46 -12.55
CA VAL A 67 2.31 8.68 -12.07
C VAL A 67 3.30 9.64 -11.39
N LEU A 68 4.27 9.10 -10.65
CA LEU A 68 5.28 9.91 -9.96
C LEU A 68 6.43 10.35 -10.87
N LEU A 69 6.56 9.77 -12.07
CA LEU A 69 7.69 10.03 -12.97
C LEU A 69 7.85 11.51 -13.35
N PRO A 70 6.79 12.28 -13.67
CA PRO A 70 6.90 13.71 -13.98
C PRO A 70 7.42 14.54 -12.80
N LEU A 71 7.11 14.11 -11.58
CA LEU A 71 7.46 14.79 -10.33
C LEU A 71 8.71 14.19 -9.66
N ARG A 72 9.42 13.27 -10.32
CA ARG A 72 10.52 12.53 -9.70
C ARG A 72 11.57 13.44 -9.08
N LYS A 73 11.92 14.54 -9.74
CA LYS A 73 12.95 15.48 -9.27
C LYS A 73 12.52 16.13 -7.95
N VAL A 74 11.26 16.55 -7.88
CA VAL A 74 10.68 17.16 -6.67
C VAL A 74 10.73 16.19 -5.49
N PHE A 75 10.41 14.91 -5.72
CA PHE A 75 10.34 13.94 -4.62
C PHE A 75 11.69 13.32 -4.24
N PHE A 76 12.60 13.13 -5.20
CA PHE A 76 13.86 12.39 -4.99
C PHE A 76 15.08 13.31 -4.78
N GLU A 77 15.06 14.53 -5.32
CA GLU A 77 16.23 15.43 -5.33
C GLU A 77 16.07 16.62 -4.38
N GLU A 78 14.84 17.10 -4.14
CA GLU A 78 14.63 18.24 -3.24
C GLU A 78 14.69 17.86 -1.75
N LYS A 79 15.07 18.84 -0.93
CA LYS A 79 14.97 18.75 0.53
C LYS A 79 13.52 18.45 0.94
N ASN A 80 13.36 17.42 1.76
CA ASN A 80 12.06 16.93 2.24
C ASN A 80 11.10 16.43 1.13
N GLY A 81 11.59 16.14 -0.08
CA GLY A 81 10.76 15.69 -1.21
C GLY A 81 9.88 14.48 -0.86
N LEU A 82 10.42 13.50 -0.14
CA LEU A 82 9.66 12.33 0.30
C LEU A 82 8.60 12.64 1.36
N MET A 83 8.82 13.64 2.23
CA MET A 83 7.78 14.08 3.17
C MET A 83 6.63 14.77 2.43
N LYS A 84 6.94 15.60 1.42
CA LYS A 84 5.93 16.19 0.54
C LYS A 84 5.11 15.09 -0.15
N LEU A 85 5.77 14.04 -0.64
CA LEU A 85 5.11 12.87 -1.22
C LEU A 85 4.18 12.19 -0.21
N GLY A 86 4.63 11.96 1.02
CA GLY A 86 3.80 11.37 2.07
C GLY A 86 2.53 12.18 2.37
N VAL A 87 2.66 13.52 2.48
CA VAL A 87 1.52 14.44 2.66
C VAL A 87 0.56 14.36 1.48
N ILE A 88 1.07 14.34 0.25
CA ILE A 88 0.23 14.23 -0.96
C ILE A 88 -0.51 12.89 -0.97
N ILE A 89 0.14 11.77 -0.61
CA ILE A 89 -0.51 10.46 -0.56
C ILE A 89 -1.62 10.45 0.50
N LEU A 90 -1.37 10.97 1.71
CA LEU A 90 -2.41 11.05 2.74
C LEU A 90 -3.56 11.98 2.33
N GLY A 91 -3.24 13.15 1.77
CA GLY A 91 -4.21 14.13 1.34
C GLY A 91 -5.10 13.62 0.21
N LEU A 92 -4.51 13.14 -0.89
CA LEU A 92 -5.25 12.80 -2.11
C LEU A 92 -5.75 11.35 -2.14
N SER A 93 -5.03 10.40 -1.55
CA SER A 93 -5.40 8.97 -1.65
C SER A 93 -6.22 8.47 -0.47
N LEU A 94 -6.16 9.13 0.69
CA LEU A 94 -6.89 8.73 1.90
C LEU A 94 -8.01 9.72 2.24
N LEU A 95 -7.68 11.01 2.41
CA LEU A 95 -8.66 11.99 2.88
C LEU A 95 -9.58 12.51 1.76
N SER A 96 -8.99 12.93 0.63
CA SER A 96 -9.65 13.60 -0.49
C SER A 96 -9.68 12.74 -1.75
N THR A 97 -9.84 11.43 -1.60
CA THR A 97 -10.02 10.52 -2.75
C THR A 97 -11.32 10.84 -3.49
N ILE A 98 -11.29 10.68 -4.81
CA ILE A 98 -12.43 10.95 -5.70
C ILE A 98 -13.62 10.01 -5.42
N GLY A 99 -13.37 8.81 -4.90
CA GLY A 99 -14.40 7.82 -4.58
C GLY A 99 -14.72 7.75 -3.08
N PRO A 100 -15.96 7.36 -2.70
CA PRO A 100 -16.36 7.20 -1.30
C PRO A 100 -15.77 5.91 -0.72
N THR A 101 -14.48 5.94 -0.38
CA THR A 101 -13.76 4.82 0.25
C THR A 101 -13.76 4.96 1.76
N MET A 102 -13.61 3.83 2.46
CA MET A 102 -13.50 3.82 3.92
C MET A 102 -12.36 4.74 4.40
N GLY A 103 -12.65 5.61 5.38
CA GLY A 103 -11.72 6.59 5.94
C GLY A 103 -11.58 7.90 5.14
N SER A 104 -12.23 8.03 3.98
CA SER A 104 -12.21 9.26 3.19
C SER A 104 -13.33 10.23 3.55
N PHE A 105 -13.17 11.51 3.21
CA PHE A 105 -14.19 12.54 3.40
C PHE A 105 -15.53 12.13 2.78
N GLU A 106 -15.51 11.69 1.52
CA GLU A 106 -16.69 11.20 0.80
C GLU A 106 -17.25 9.90 1.39
N GLY A 107 -16.39 9.07 1.97
CA GLY A 107 -16.78 7.89 2.74
C GLY A 107 -17.75 8.24 3.86
N TYR A 108 -17.44 9.27 4.65
CA TYR A 108 -18.30 9.73 5.76
C TYR A 108 -19.63 10.32 5.29
N ILE A 109 -19.68 10.89 4.09
CA ILE A 109 -20.89 11.56 3.56
C ILE A 109 -21.82 10.56 2.87
N TYR A 110 -21.28 9.69 2.01
CA TYR A 110 -22.10 8.93 1.06
C TYR A 110 -22.27 7.44 1.40
N THR A 111 -21.50 6.89 2.33
CA THR A 111 -21.59 5.46 2.65
C THR A 111 -22.45 5.20 3.88
N LYS A 112 -22.97 3.98 3.99
CA LYS A 112 -23.65 3.48 5.20
C LYS A 112 -22.69 2.92 6.24
N ILE A 113 -21.37 3.06 6.04
CA ILE A 113 -20.36 2.49 6.92
C ILE A 113 -20.37 3.26 8.24
N PRO A 114 -20.50 2.57 9.40
CA PRO A 114 -20.45 3.22 10.71
C PRO A 114 -19.18 4.05 10.90
N TYR A 115 -19.30 5.19 11.58
CA TYR A 115 -18.19 6.12 11.84
C TYR A 115 -16.96 5.42 12.45
N MET A 116 -17.17 4.47 13.37
CA MET A 116 -16.09 3.71 13.98
C MET A 116 -15.30 2.87 12.96
N TYR A 117 -15.99 2.29 11.96
CA TYR A 117 -15.34 1.48 10.92
C TYR A 117 -14.63 2.36 9.88
N GLN A 118 -15.13 3.56 9.61
CA GLN A 118 -14.41 4.55 8.81
C GLN A 118 -13.05 4.89 9.44
N MET A 119 -13.02 5.12 10.75
CA MET A 119 -11.79 5.46 11.47
C MET A 119 -10.81 4.29 11.57
N LEU A 120 -11.30 3.05 11.54
CA LEU A 120 -10.44 1.88 11.53
C LEU A 120 -9.51 1.87 10.30
N GLY A 121 -9.84 2.50 9.17
CA GLY A 121 -8.92 2.52 8.02
C GLY A 121 -7.62 3.32 8.26
N TYR A 122 -7.61 4.25 9.23
CA TYR A 122 -6.49 5.19 9.38
C TYR A 122 -5.17 4.57 9.86
N PRO A 123 -5.13 3.70 10.90
CA PRO A 123 -3.88 3.12 11.37
C PRO A 123 -3.13 2.36 10.27
N GLU A 124 -3.84 1.54 9.49
CA GLU A 124 -3.26 0.82 8.34
C GLU A 124 -2.73 1.79 7.27
N ALA A 125 -3.53 2.78 6.88
CA ALA A 125 -3.14 3.73 5.84
C ALA A 125 -1.93 4.59 6.24
N ILE A 126 -1.89 5.06 7.49
CA ILE A 126 -0.76 5.81 8.03
C ILE A 126 0.48 4.92 8.10
N LEU A 127 0.33 3.68 8.57
CA LEU A 127 1.43 2.70 8.61
C LEU A 127 1.99 2.47 7.19
N TYR A 128 1.12 2.24 6.20
CA TYR A 128 1.52 2.10 4.81
C TYR A 128 2.33 3.30 4.32
N VAL A 129 1.86 4.54 4.56
CA VAL A 129 2.58 5.74 4.09
C VAL A 129 3.93 5.87 4.77
N LEU A 130 4.01 5.64 6.08
CA LEU A 130 5.27 5.70 6.82
C LEU A 130 6.27 4.66 6.32
N LEU A 131 5.81 3.42 6.10
CA LEU A 131 6.63 2.35 5.54
C LEU A 131 7.09 2.67 4.12
N PHE A 132 6.18 3.11 3.26
CA PHE A 132 6.50 3.45 1.87
C PHE A 132 7.57 4.54 1.79
N ILE A 133 7.37 5.64 2.53
CA ILE A 133 8.32 6.74 2.59
C ILE A 133 9.64 6.31 3.24
N GLY A 134 9.61 5.53 4.32
CA GLY A 134 10.79 5.04 5.02
C GLY A 134 11.65 4.10 4.16
N ILE A 135 11.01 3.11 3.52
CA ILE A 135 11.69 2.17 2.62
C ILE A 135 12.27 2.91 1.43
N LEU A 136 11.50 3.82 0.83
CA LEU A 136 11.96 4.60 -0.31
C LEU A 136 13.13 5.53 0.06
N HIS A 137 13.09 6.14 1.26
CA HIS A 137 14.20 6.94 1.77
C HIS A 137 15.48 6.13 1.92
N VAL A 138 15.41 4.96 2.58
CA VAL A 138 16.56 4.04 2.71
C VAL A 138 17.04 3.63 1.32
N SER A 139 16.13 3.35 0.40
CA SER A 139 16.48 2.97 -0.96
C SER A 139 17.29 4.03 -1.69
N ILE A 140 16.84 5.27 -1.66
CA ILE A 140 17.49 6.37 -2.37
C ILE A 140 18.85 6.66 -1.73
N LYS A 141 18.90 6.72 -0.40
CA LYS A 141 20.13 7.01 0.36
C LYS A 141 21.22 5.96 0.13
N TYR A 142 20.84 4.69 0.07
CA TYR A 142 21.79 3.57 -0.08
C TYR A 142 21.74 2.94 -1.47
N ALA A 143 21.30 3.69 -2.48
CA ALA A 143 21.19 3.27 -3.87
C ALA A 143 22.49 2.70 -4.48
N HIS A 144 23.65 3.15 -3.99
CA HIS A 144 24.97 2.68 -4.43
C HIS A 144 25.33 1.28 -3.89
N ARG A 145 24.64 0.79 -2.83
CA ARG A 145 24.94 -0.49 -2.20
C ARG A 145 24.11 -1.59 -2.85
N ARG A 146 24.78 -2.56 -3.50
CA ARG A 146 24.14 -3.73 -4.10
C ARG A 146 23.28 -4.54 -3.12
N ILE A 147 23.61 -4.51 -1.83
CA ILE A 147 22.87 -5.23 -0.79
C ILE A 147 21.40 -4.80 -0.71
N ILE A 148 21.08 -3.51 -0.93
CA ILE A 148 19.70 -3.02 -0.90
C ILE A 148 18.91 -3.63 -2.06
N THR A 149 19.49 -3.66 -3.25
CA THR A 149 18.86 -4.28 -4.42
C THR A 149 18.66 -5.78 -4.19
N LEU A 150 19.67 -6.51 -3.70
CA LEU A 150 19.55 -7.95 -3.43
C LEU A 150 18.49 -8.25 -2.36
N LEU A 151 18.48 -7.50 -1.26
CA LEU A 151 17.47 -7.62 -0.21
C LEU A 151 16.07 -7.32 -0.74
N SER A 152 15.91 -6.27 -1.57
CA SER A 152 14.62 -5.96 -2.18
C SER A 152 14.14 -7.10 -3.09
N ILE A 153 15.02 -7.71 -3.89
CA ILE A 153 14.67 -8.85 -4.75
C ILE A 153 14.26 -10.05 -3.89
N LEU A 154 15.02 -10.36 -2.84
CA LEU A 154 14.73 -11.47 -1.94
C LEU A 154 13.37 -11.31 -1.25
N ILE A 155 13.08 -10.13 -0.70
CA ILE A 155 11.81 -9.84 -0.03
C ILE A 155 10.65 -9.91 -1.03
N MET A 156 10.83 -9.34 -2.23
CA MET A 156 9.80 -9.39 -3.28
C MET A 156 9.53 -10.83 -3.74
N ALA A 157 10.57 -11.65 -3.92
CA ALA A 157 10.43 -13.05 -4.25
C ALA A 157 9.68 -13.82 -3.16
N LEU A 158 9.97 -13.53 -1.89
CA LEU A 158 9.25 -14.12 -0.75
C LEU A 158 7.78 -13.70 -0.75
N ILE A 159 7.45 -12.43 -0.93
CA ILE A 159 6.07 -11.94 -1.00
C ILE A 159 5.32 -12.62 -2.16
N CYS A 160 5.96 -12.74 -3.33
CA CYS A 160 5.38 -13.45 -4.47
C CYS A 160 5.14 -14.91 -4.17
N PHE A 161 6.12 -15.61 -3.59
CA PHE A 161 6.00 -17.00 -3.21
C PHE A 161 4.85 -17.21 -2.22
N LEU A 162 4.77 -16.40 -1.17
CA LEU A 162 3.68 -16.46 -0.19
C LEU A 162 2.32 -16.23 -0.86
N GLY A 163 2.17 -15.17 -1.67
CA GLY A 163 0.90 -14.88 -2.34
C GLY A 163 0.46 -15.96 -3.33
N ILE A 164 1.40 -16.55 -4.10
CA ILE A 164 1.11 -17.64 -5.04
C ILE A 164 0.74 -18.92 -4.27
N MET A 165 1.51 -19.28 -3.23
CA MET A 165 1.20 -20.45 -2.42
C MET A 165 -0.17 -20.35 -1.75
N SER A 166 -0.48 -19.18 -1.18
CA SER A 166 -1.80 -18.96 -0.57
C SER A 166 -2.92 -19.00 -1.61
N PHE A 167 -2.71 -18.52 -2.84
CA PHE A 167 -3.68 -18.66 -3.94
C PHE A 167 -3.91 -20.12 -4.35
N VAL A 168 -2.86 -20.94 -4.41
CA VAL A 168 -2.97 -22.38 -4.76
C VAL A 168 -3.68 -23.19 -3.68
N MET A 169 -3.64 -22.71 -2.42
CA MET A 169 -4.26 -23.38 -1.27
C MET A 169 -5.68 -22.89 -0.95
N ALA A 170 -6.16 -21.83 -1.60
CA ALA A 170 -7.49 -21.23 -1.41
C ALA A 170 -8.53 -21.88 -2.35
#